data_AF-A0AAE0NBF7-F1
#
_entry.id   AF-A0AAE0NBF7-F1
#
_cell.length_a   1.000
_cell.length_b   1.000
_cell.length_c   1.000
_cell.angle_alpha   90.00
_cell.angle_beta   90.00
_cell.angle_gamma   90.00
#
_symmetry.space_group_name_H-M   'P 1'
#
loop_
_entity.id
_entity.type
_entity.pdbx_description
1 polymer ?
#
loop_
_entity_poly.entity_id
_entity_poly.type
_entity_poly.pdbx_seq_one_letter_code
_entity_poly.pdbx_strand_id
1 'polypeptide(L)'
;MAAIAEAQLRGNVGEAKRKGEQDRELAKINAETAVQKTERDIERAQAEAVLATRKTELNRDVEIARITAGRNTEAQDEDLKRDVEIKRAAAEMERLRAKDVVKATIARESQQQAADAHAYEIEAEAKANFEKNKQTTDAGAYKIKVDTDAAMYKTKQDAEAGSYAALRMAEADLQRKLKEAEGLSAMADAYGKLSHAFGGPAGLLQFMMIEKGTYVQLAKANAQAVQGLQPKISVWNTGPEAGSGSGSDGGPSSTAAMRNIYQMLPPLMTTINEQTGITLPEWQFGRLAGQMSQLERGDGADLKSNGKVV
;
A
#
# COMPACT_ATOMS: atom_id res chain seq x y z
N MET A 1 -14.05 160.58 113.20
CA MET A 1 -13.79 159.16 112.87
C MET A 1 -14.59 158.72 111.64
N ALA A 2 -14.38 159.34 110.47
CA ALA A 2 -15.08 158.95 109.21
C ALA A 2 -14.09 158.61 108.07
N ALA A 3 -12.87 159.14 108.09
CA ALA A 3 -11.87 158.93 107.03
C ALA A 3 -11.08 157.61 107.13
N ILE A 4 -11.11 156.91 108.27
CA ILE A 4 -10.35 155.65 108.47
C ILE A 4 -11.16 154.41 108.04
N ALA A 5 -12.49 154.50 108.05
CA ALA A 5 -13.38 153.42 107.61
C ALA A 5 -13.41 153.25 106.09
N GLU A 6 -13.29 154.34 105.33
CA GLU A 6 -13.40 154.32 103.86
C GLU A 6 -12.13 153.76 103.17
N ALA A 7 -10.96 153.92 103.79
CA ALA A 7 -9.70 153.35 103.30
C ALA A 7 -9.58 151.83 103.56
N GLN A 8 -10.09 151.34 104.70
CA GLN A 8 -10.17 149.90 104.97
C GLN A 8 -11.19 149.19 104.09
N LEU A 9 -12.29 149.87 103.74
CA LEU A 9 -13.28 149.33 102.80
C LEU A 9 -12.69 149.21 101.39
N ARG A 10 -11.92 150.19 100.92
CA ARG A 10 -11.28 150.14 99.59
C ARG A 10 -10.14 149.11 99.49
N GLY A 11 -9.40 148.87 100.58
CA GLY A 11 -8.38 147.82 100.67
C GLY A 11 -8.98 146.40 100.69
N ASN A 12 -9.98 146.17 101.55
CA ASN A 12 -10.64 144.87 101.67
C ASN A 12 -11.43 144.52 100.40
N VAL A 13 -12.04 145.50 99.73
CA VAL A 13 -12.73 145.29 98.44
C VAL A 13 -11.74 145.01 97.31
N GLY A 14 -10.56 145.64 97.30
CA GLY A 14 -9.50 145.36 96.32
C GLY A 14 -8.83 143.99 96.51
N GLU A 15 -8.68 143.54 97.75
CA GLU A 15 -8.14 142.21 98.07
C GLU A 15 -9.16 141.09 97.81
N ALA A 16 -10.43 141.29 98.18
CA ALA A 16 -11.51 140.36 97.83
C ALA A 16 -11.73 140.27 96.32
N LYS A 17 -11.57 141.38 95.57
CA LYS A 17 -11.65 141.38 94.11
C LYS A 17 -10.51 140.58 93.47
N ARG A 18 -9.26 140.75 93.93
CA ARG A 18 -8.11 139.96 93.45
C ARG A 18 -8.25 138.47 93.80
N LYS A 19 -8.78 138.15 94.98
CA LYS A 19 -9.02 136.77 95.40
C LYS A 19 -10.11 136.11 94.57
N GLY A 20 -11.21 136.82 94.29
CA GLY A 20 -12.27 136.34 93.39
C GLY A 20 -11.81 136.20 91.93
N GLU A 21 -10.90 137.06 91.45
CA GLU A 21 -10.25 136.91 90.15
C GLU A 21 -9.31 135.70 90.13
N GLN A 22 -8.51 135.49 91.17
CA GLN A 22 -7.67 134.28 91.31
C GLN A 22 -8.49 132.99 91.39
N ASP A 23 -9.59 132.95 92.14
CA ASP A 23 -10.43 131.76 92.25
C ASP A 23 -11.14 131.44 90.91
N ARG A 24 -11.50 132.47 90.13
CA ARG A 24 -12.02 132.29 88.76
C ARG A 24 -10.96 131.76 87.80
N GLU A 25 -9.75 132.31 87.86
CA GLU A 25 -8.61 131.82 87.08
C GLU A 25 -8.27 130.37 87.46
N LEU A 26 -8.25 130.03 88.76
CA LEU A 26 -7.99 128.68 89.25
C LEU A 26 -9.10 127.69 88.84
N ALA A 27 -10.37 128.10 88.92
CA ALA A 27 -11.49 127.30 88.45
C ALA A 27 -11.44 127.09 86.93
N LYS A 28 -11.02 128.11 86.17
CA LYS A 28 -10.83 128.03 84.72
C LYS A 28 -9.68 127.08 84.37
N ILE A 29 -8.53 127.19 85.05
CA ILE A 29 -7.38 126.29 84.88
C ILE A 29 -7.76 124.86 85.27
N ASN A 30 -8.51 124.65 86.35
CA ASN A 30 -8.96 123.33 86.78
C ASN A 30 -9.98 122.73 85.79
N ALA A 31 -10.88 123.53 85.25
CA ALA A 31 -11.82 123.10 84.20
C ALA A 31 -11.08 122.75 82.91
N GLU A 32 -10.13 123.58 82.48
CA GLU A 32 -9.27 123.32 81.32
C GLU A 32 -8.42 122.06 81.53
N THR A 33 -7.86 121.85 82.73
CA THR A 33 -7.09 120.65 83.10
C THR A 33 -7.97 119.40 83.13
N ALA A 34 -9.21 119.50 83.62
CA ALA A 34 -10.17 118.41 83.60
C ALA A 34 -10.57 118.03 82.18
N VAL A 35 -10.84 119.01 81.30
CA VAL A 35 -11.11 118.78 79.87
C VAL A 35 -9.91 118.13 79.19
N GLN A 36 -8.70 118.67 79.36
CA GLN A 36 -7.48 118.08 78.80
C GLN A 36 -7.20 116.66 79.34
N LYS A 37 -7.56 116.37 80.58
CA LYS A 37 -7.45 115.01 81.14
C LYS A 37 -8.45 114.07 80.47
N THR A 38 -9.71 114.48 80.30
CA THR A 38 -10.71 113.67 79.60
C THR A 38 -10.37 113.48 78.13
N GLU A 39 -9.84 114.51 77.46
CA GLU A 39 -9.36 114.42 76.07
C GLU A 39 -8.19 113.43 75.97
N ARG A 40 -7.22 113.48 76.88
CA ARG A 40 -6.13 112.49 76.93
C ARG A 40 -6.60 111.07 77.25
N ASP A 41 -7.60 110.92 78.12
CA ASP A 41 -8.15 109.60 78.44
C ASP A 41 -8.98 109.05 77.27
N ILE A 42 -9.68 109.89 76.50
CA ILE A 42 -10.33 109.52 75.24
C ILE A 42 -9.29 109.11 74.20
N GLU A 43 -8.22 109.89 74.03
CA GLU A 43 -7.14 109.58 73.08
C GLU A 43 -6.43 108.27 73.46
N ARG A 44 -6.17 108.04 74.75
CA ARG A 44 -5.65 106.75 75.25
C ARG A 44 -6.59 105.59 74.96
N ALA A 45 -7.88 105.73 75.27
CA ALA A 45 -8.87 104.69 75.02
C ALA A 45 -9.01 104.39 73.52
N GLN A 46 -8.96 105.41 72.66
CA GLN A 46 -8.95 105.25 71.20
C GLN A 46 -7.68 104.54 70.73
N ALA A 47 -6.50 104.95 71.21
CA ALA A 47 -5.24 104.30 70.87
C ALA A 47 -5.21 102.83 71.34
N GLU A 48 -5.72 102.53 72.53
CA GLU A 48 -5.86 101.17 73.05
C GLU A 48 -6.84 100.33 72.23
N ALA A 49 -7.99 100.88 71.82
CA ALA A 49 -8.95 100.19 70.95
C ALA A 49 -8.36 99.89 69.56
N VAL A 50 -7.64 100.85 68.98
CA VAL A 50 -6.93 100.68 67.71
C VAL A 50 -5.83 99.63 67.85
N LEU A 51 -5.03 99.69 68.92
CA LEU A 51 -3.98 98.71 69.20
C LEU A 51 -4.57 97.31 69.39
N ALA A 52 -5.67 97.19 70.14
CA ALA A 52 -6.37 95.93 70.35
C ALA A 52 -6.88 95.34 69.03
N THR A 53 -7.49 96.17 68.16
CA THR A 53 -7.98 95.76 66.84
C THR A 53 -6.83 95.31 65.94
N ARG A 54 -5.72 96.05 65.91
CA ARG A 54 -4.52 95.64 65.15
C ARG A 54 -3.93 94.34 65.68
N LYS A 55 -3.94 94.14 66.99
CA LYS A 55 -3.44 92.91 67.60
C LYS A 55 -4.32 91.70 67.27
N THR A 56 -5.64 91.86 67.21
CA THR A 56 -6.55 90.76 66.81
C THR A 56 -6.43 90.44 65.32
N GLU A 57 -6.30 91.45 64.45
CA GLU A 57 -6.00 91.27 63.02
C GLU A 57 -4.71 90.47 62.82
N LEU A 58 -3.60 90.92 63.44
CA LEU A 58 -2.31 90.23 63.33
C LEU A 58 -2.36 88.81 63.89
N ASN A 59 -3.03 88.58 65.01
CA ASN A 59 -3.19 87.24 65.57
C ASN A 59 -4.01 86.33 64.64
N ARG A 60 -5.10 86.85 64.07
CA ARG A 60 -5.91 86.12 63.08
C ARG A 60 -5.09 85.77 61.85
N ASP A 61 -4.29 86.71 61.32
CA ASP A 61 -3.47 86.46 60.15
C ASP A 61 -2.39 85.41 60.42
N VAL A 62 -1.76 85.45 61.61
CA VAL A 62 -0.81 84.42 62.06
C VAL A 62 -1.50 83.06 62.20
N GLU A 63 -2.71 83.01 62.75
CA GLU A 63 -3.46 81.77 62.93
C GLU A 63 -3.93 81.18 61.59
N ILE A 64 -4.42 82.04 60.68
CA ILE A 64 -4.74 81.64 59.30
C ILE A 64 -3.50 81.11 58.60
N ALA A 65 -2.37 81.82 58.67
CA ALA A 65 -1.11 81.39 58.06
C ALA A 65 -0.62 80.05 58.63
N ARG A 66 -0.79 79.82 59.95
CA ARG A 66 -0.46 78.54 60.59
C ARG A 66 -1.38 77.42 60.12
N ILE A 67 -2.70 77.66 60.04
CA ILE A 67 -3.68 76.66 59.59
C ILE A 67 -3.49 76.33 58.11
N THR A 68 -3.28 77.33 57.25
CA THR A 68 -3.04 77.10 55.82
C THR A 68 -1.74 76.37 55.58
N ALA A 69 -0.67 76.69 56.32
CA ALA A 69 0.57 75.92 56.28
C ALA A 69 0.32 74.45 56.69
N GLY A 70 -0.38 74.21 57.81
CA GLY A 70 -0.70 72.86 58.27
C GLY A 70 -1.56 72.05 57.29
N ARG A 71 -2.64 72.66 56.77
CA ARG A 71 -3.50 72.00 55.76
C ARG A 71 -2.78 71.74 54.45
N ASN A 72 -1.89 72.65 54.03
CA ASN A 72 -1.09 72.43 52.82
C ASN A 72 -0.11 71.27 53.03
N THR A 73 0.52 71.15 54.20
CA THR A 73 1.38 69.98 54.49
C THR A 73 0.58 68.69 54.56
N GLU A 74 -0.60 68.68 55.19
CA GLU A 74 -1.48 67.51 55.24
C GLU A 74 -1.99 67.12 53.86
N ALA A 75 -2.38 68.08 53.02
CA ALA A 75 -2.81 67.83 51.65
C ALA A 75 -1.68 67.23 50.81
N GLN A 76 -0.46 67.78 50.92
CA GLN A 76 0.71 67.23 50.24
C GLN A 76 1.05 65.82 50.72
N ASP A 77 0.96 65.56 52.03
CA ASP A 77 1.19 64.22 52.59
C ASP A 77 0.15 63.21 52.09
N GLU A 78 -1.12 63.58 52.01
CA GLU A 78 -2.18 62.71 51.47
C GLU A 78 -2.03 62.46 49.97
N ASP A 79 -1.64 63.48 49.19
CA ASP A 79 -1.33 63.32 47.77
C ASP A 79 -0.11 62.41 47.57
N LEU A 80 0.95 62.59 48.36
CA LEU A 80 2.13 61.71 48.34
C LEU A 80 1.78 60.27 48.74
N LYS A 81 0.89 60.07 49.71
CA LYS A 81 0.38 58.72 50.05
C LYS A 81 -0.37 58.09 48.88
N ARG A 82 -1.30 58.82 48.24
CA ARG A 82 -1.99 58.32 47.04
C ARG A 82 -1.02 57.96 45.92
N ASP A 83 -0.03 58.81 45.66
CA ASP A 83 0.99 58.54 44.65
C ASP A 83 1.81 57.28 44.95
N VAL A 84 2.15 57.06 46.21
CA VAL A 84 2.84 55.83 46.65
C VAL A 84 1.94 54.61 46.47
N GLU A 85 0.65 54.70 46.82
CA GLU A 85 -0.30 53.61 46.62
C GLU A 85 -0.51 53.29 45.14
N ILE A 86 -0.64 54.30 44.28
CA ILE A 86 -0.74 54.14 42.82
C ILE A 86 0.53 53.47 42.28
N LYS A 87 1.72 53.94 42.71
CA LYS A 87 3.00 53.33 42.31
C LYS A 87 3.13 51.88 42.79
N ARG A 88 2.68 51.58 44.02
CA ARG A 88 2.66 50.21 44.55
C ARG A 88 1.72 49.32 43.76
N ALA A 89 0.50 49.77 43.49
CA ALA A 89 -0.47 49.04 42.68
C ALA A 89 0.03 48.81 41.25
N ALA A 90 0.66 49.81 40.63
CA ALA A 90 1.29 49.67 39.32
C ALA A 90 2.43 48.63 39.34
N ALA A 91 3.30 48.67 40.35
CA ALA A 91 4.37 47.69 40.52
C ALA A 91 3.82 46.26 40.74
N GLU A 92 2.74 46.10 41.50
CA GLU A 92 2.09 44.80 41.69
C GLU A 92 1.43 44.28 40.42
N MET A 93 0.73 45.14 39.67
CA MET A 93 0.17 44.77 38.36
C MET A 93 1.26 44.32 37.40
N GLU A 94 2.39 45.04 37.35
CA GLU A 94 3.50 44.66 36.47
C GLU A 94 4.13 43.33 36.91
N ARG A 95 4.27 43.11 38.21
CA ARG A 95 4.72 41.83 38.75
C ARG A 95 3.75 40.69 38.40
N LEU A 96 2.44 40.93 38.43
CA LEU A 96 1.43 39.94 38.01
C LEU A 96 1.52 39.66 36.51
N ARG A 97 1.64 40.71 35.68
CA ARG A 97 1.87 40.55 34.23
C ARG A 97 3.13 39.76 33.94
N ALA A 98 4.23 40.04 34.64
CA ALA A 98 5.47 39.28 34.49
C ALA A 98 5.26 37.79 34.85
N LYS A 99 4.53 37.49 35.92
CA LYS A 99 4.18 36.11 36.28
C LYS A 99 3.31 35.43 35.22
N ASP A 100 2.32 36.13 34.68
CA ASP A 100 1.44 35.59 33.65
C ASP A 100 2.20 35.33 32.34
N VAL A 101 3.09 36.26 31.94
CA VAL A 101 3.97 36.08 30.78
C VAL A 101 4.92 34.89 30.99
N VAL A 102 5.52 34.74 32.17
CA VAL A 102 6.36 33.59 32.50
C VAL A 102 5.54 32.29 32.44
N LYS A 103 4.34 32.26 33.03
CA LYS A 103 3.45 31.09 32.99
C LYS A 103 3.04 30.73 31.57
N ALA A 104 2.70 31.72 30.75
CA ALA A 104 2.37 31.52 29.34
C ALA A 104 3.58 31.01 28.54
N THR A 105 4.78 31.52 28.83
CA THR A 105 6.02 31.07 28.18
C THR A 105 6.33 29.61 28.55
N ILE A 106 6.24 29.24 29.82
CA ILE A 106 6.43 27.86 30.28
C ILE A 106 5.38 26.94 29.65
N ALA A 107 4.11 27.36 29.61
CA ALA A 107 3.06 26.56 28.99
C ALA A 107 3.31 26.35 27.49
N ARG A 108 3.72 27.41 26.77
CA ARG A 108 4.09 27.31 25.36
C ARG A 108 5.29 26.39 25.15
N GLU A 109 6.34 26.53 25.95
CA GLU A 109 7.54 25.72 25.85
C GLU A 109 7.26 24.25 26.19
N SER A 110 6.46 23.98 27.23
CA SER A 110 6.02 22.63 27.58
C SER A 110 5.18 21.98 26.48
N GLN A 111 4.25 22.72 25.87
CA GLN A 111 3.45 22.23 24.74
C GLN A 111 4.32 21.98 23.50
N GLN A 112 5.30 22.85 23.24
CA GLN A 112 6.22 22.68 22.13
C GLN A 112 7.10 21.44 22.34
N GLN A 113 7.67 21.25 23.53
CA GLN A 113 8.44 20.04 23.86
C GLN A 113 7.59 18.77 23.77
N ALA A 114 6.33 18.81 24.22
CA ALA A 114 5.42 17.67 24.09
C ALA A 114 5.08 17.36 22.62
N ALA A 115 4.85 18.39 21.80
CA ALA A 115 4.60 18.22 20.36
C ALA A 115 5.83 17.69 19.63
N ASP A 116 7.02 18.20 19.96
CA ASP A 116 8.29 17.76 19.39
C ASP A 116 8.60 16.31 19.80
N ALA A 117 8.35 15.94 21.06
CA ALA A 117 8.48 14.56 21.53
C ALA A 117 7.53 13.62 20.79
N HIS A 118 6.27 14.01 20.63
CA HIS A 118 5.28 13.22 19.89
C HIS A 118 5.63 13.08 18.40
N ALA A 119 6.13 14.15 17.78
CA ALA A 119 6.61 14.09 16.39
C ALA A 119 7.80 13.12 16.27
N TYR A 120 8.74 13.16 17.22
CA TYR A 120 9.86 12.24 17.27
C TYR A 120 9.42 10.78 17.46
N GLU A 121 8.46 10.52 18.35
CA GLU A 121 7.89 9.19 18.57
C GLU A 121 7.24 8.64 17.28
N ILE A 122 6.42 9.44 16.59
CA ILE A 122 5.81 9.06 15.32
C ILE A 122 6.89 8.78 14.26
N GLU A 123 7.91 9.64 14.13
CA GLU A 123 8.99 9.41 13.19
C GLU A 123 9.78 8.14 13.49
N ALA A 124 10.07 7.88 14.77
CA ALA A 124 10.79 6.69 15.20
C ALA A 124 9.96 5.43 14.93
N GLU A 125 8.66 5.45 15.23
CA GLU A 125 7.74 4.34 14.96
C GLU A 125 7.58 4.10 13.45
N ALA A 126 7.42 5.17 12.66
CA ALA A 126 7.32 5.06 11.21
C ALA A 126 8.60 4.49 10.59
N LYS A 127 9.79 4.93 11.04
CA LYS A 127 11.08 4.38 10.61
C LYS A 127 11.22 2.91 11.01
N ALA A 128 10.88 2.56 12.25
CA ALA A 128 10.93 1.17 12.72
C ALA A 128 9.99 0.26 11.92
N ASN A 129 8.75 0.70 11.65
CA ASN A 129 7.79 -0.05 10.83
C ASN A 129 8.25 -0.18 9.38
N PHE A 130 8.85 0.86 8.81
CA PHE A 130 9.42 0.81 7.47
C PHE A 130 10.58 -0.19 7.39
N GLU A 131 11.52 -0.14 8.34
CA GLU A 131 12.65 -1.08 8.40
C GLU A 131 12.19 -2.53 8.59
N LYS A 132 11.23 -2.75 9.49
CA LYS A 132 10.62 -4.06 9.69
C LYS A 132 9.99 -4.59 8.40
N ASN A 133 9.18 -3.77 7.73
CA ASN A 133 8.52 -4.16 6.48
C ASN A 133 9.54 -4.43 5.37
N LYS A 134 10.59 -3.60 5.27
CA LYS A 134 11.69 -3.80 4.33
C LYS A 134 12.39 -5.13 4.58
N GLN A 135 12.77 -5.41 5.83
CA GLN A 135 13.42 -6.68 6.20
C GLN A 135 12.52 -7.89 5.90
N THR A 136 11.22 -7.81 6.20
CA THR A 136 10.29 -8.92 5.88
C THR A 136 10.14 -9.14 4.37
N THR A 137 10.12 -8.06 3.60
CA THR A 137 10.01 -8.13 2.13
C THR A 137 11.30 -8.69 1.53
N ASP A 138 12.45 -8.20 1.97
CA ASP A 138 13.76 -8.65 1.52
C ASP A 138 14.00 -10.12 1.89
N ALA A 139 13.59 -10.54 3.09
CA ALA A 139 13.64 -11.94 3.52
C ALA A 139 12.73 -12.84 2.66
N GLY A 140 11.51 -12.38 2.36
CA GLY A 140 10.58 -13.08 1.46
C GLY A 140 11.16 -13.22 0.05
N ALA A 141 11.71 -12.14 -0.51
CA ALA A 141 12.34 -12.13 -1.82
C ALA A 141 13.57 -13.05 -1.86
N TYR A 142 14.40 -13.06 -0.81
CA TYR A 142 15.54 -13.96 -0.69
C TYR A 142 15.09 -15.42 -0.65
N LYS A 143 14.08 -15.74 0.16
CA LYS A 143 13.53 -17.10 0.24
C LYS A 143 13.02 -17.59 -1.12
N ILE A 144 12.25 -16.76 -1.83
CA ILE A 144 11.75 -17.09 -3.17
C ILE A 144 12.93 -17.36 -4.12
N LYS A 145 13.96 -16.50 -4.12
CA LYS A 145 15.15 -16.71 -4.96
C LYS A 145 15.84 -18.05 -4.67
N VAL A 146 16.07 -18.35 -3.40
CA VAL A 146 16.71 -19.61 -2.98
C VAL A 146 15.85 -20.81 -3.39
N ASP A 147 14.54 -20.75 -3.16
CA ASP A 147 13.62 -21.83 -3.53
C ASP A 147 13.57 -22.02 -5.07
N THR A 148 13.57 -20.93 -5.84
CA THR A 148 13.62 -21.00 -7.31
C THR A 148 14.96 -21.53 -7.81
N ASP A 149 16.08 -21.10 -7.24
CA ASP A 149 17.41 -21.55 -7.63
C ASP A 149 17.59 -23.04 -7.31
N ALA A 150 17.07 -23.50 -6.17
CA ALA A 150 17.06 -24.91 -5.81
C ALA A 150 16.19 -25.74 -6.77
N ALA A 151 15.01 -25.24 -7.17
CA ALA A 151 14.16 -25.92 -8.15
C ALA A 151 14.80 -25.98 -9.54
N MET A 152 15.44 -24.89 -9.97
CA MET A 152 16.20 -24.81 -11.22
C MET A 152 17.39 -25.76 -11.22
N TYR A 153 18.08 -25.90 -10.08
CA TYR A 153 19.19 -26.83 -9.94
C TYR A 153 18.73 -28.29 -10.05
N LYS A 154 17.64 -28.66 -9.36
CA LYS A 154 17.05 -30.01 -9.45
C LYS A 154 16.61 -30.35 -10.88
N THR A 155 15.87 -29.46 -11.53
CA THR A 155 15.44 -29.69 -12.92
C THR A 155 16.61 -29.81 -13.89
N LYS A 156 17.68 -29.03 -13.72
CA LYS A 156 18.91 -29.22 -14.49
C LYS A 156 19.54 -30.59 -14.25
N GLN A 157 19.69 -31.01 -13.00
CA GLN A 157 20.24 -32.33 -12.67
C GLN A 157 19.38 -33.47 -13.22
N ASP A 158 18.06 -33.38 -13.13
CA ASP A 158 17.14 -34.40 -13.64
C ASP A 158 17.23 -34.47 -15.18
N ALA A 159 17.30 -33.32 -15.85
CA ALA A 159 17.49 -33.25 -17.30
C ALA A 159 18.86 -33.80 -17.74
N GLU A 160 19.93 -33.46 -17.02
CA GLU A 160 21.28 -33.98 -17.26
C GLU A 160 21.31 -35.50 -17.06
N ALA A 161 20.72 -36.01 -15.97
CA ALA A 161 20.61 -37.44 -15.70
C ALA A 161 19.82 -38.18 -16.79
N GLY A 162 18.69 -37.60 -17.24
CA GLY A 162 17.89 -38.16 -18.33
C GLY A 162 18.66 -38.20 -19.66
N SER A 163 19.38 -37.13 -19.99
CA SER A 163 20.21 -37.08 -21.20
C SER A 163 21.37 -38.07 -21.15
N TYR A 164 22.03 -38.20 -19.99
CA TYR A 164 23.09 -39.17 -19.78
C TYR A 164 22.58 -40.61 -19.89
N ALA A 165 21.42 -40.92 -19.29
CA ALA A 165 20.79 -42.23 -19.42
C ALA A 165 20.45 -42.55 -20.88
N ALA A 166 19.88 -41.60 -21.62
CA ALA A 166 19.56 -41.77 -23.04
C ALA A 166 20.83 -42.01 -23.89
N LEU A 167 21.91 -41.27 -23.63
CA LEU A 167 23.20 -41.49 -24.29
C LEU A 167 23.75 -42.89 -24.03
N ARG A 168 23.69 -43.37 -22.78
CA ARG A 168 24.16 -44.71 -22.43
C ARG A 168 23.31 -45.82 -23.05
N MET A 169 21.99 -45.63 -23.12
CA MET A 169 21.11 -46.58 -23.81
C MET A 169 21.40 -46.63 -25.31
N ALA A 170 21.57 -45.46 -25.95
CA ALA A 170 21.91 -45.39 -27.37
C ALA A 170 23.28 -46.03 -27.67
N GLU A 171 24.28 -45.81 -26.81
CA GLU A 171 25.61 -46.42 -26.91
C GLU A 171 25.55 -47.94 -26.72
N ALA A 172 24.77 -48.42 -25.75
CA ALA A 172 24.55 -49.85 -25.53
C ALA A 172 23.85 -50.52 -26.73
N ASP A 173 22.86 -49.85 -27.32
CA ASP A 173 22.16 -50.32 -28.52
C ASP A 173 23.07 -50.36 -29.75
N LEU A 174 23.93 -49.36 -29.92
CA LEU A 174 24.93 -49.34 -30.98
C LEU A 174 25.90 -50.51 -30.79
N GLN A 175 26.42 -50.71 -29.58
CA GLN A 175 27.34 -51.81 -29.28
C GLN A 175 26.69 -53.18 -29.50
N ARG A 176 25.42 -53.35 -29.11
CA ARG A 176 24.65 -54.57 -29.40
C ARG A 176 24.56 -54.83 -30.89
N LYS A 177 24.16 -53.83 -31.68
CA LYS A 177 24.06 -53.96 -33.15
C LYS A 177 25.40 -54.25 -33.81
N LEU A 178 26.50 -53.66 -33.32
CA LEU A 178 27.84 -53.99 -33.79
C LEU A 178 28.20 -55.44 -33.49
N LYS A 179 27.93 -55.94 -32.28
CA LYS A 179 28.19 -57.34 -31.91
C LYS A 179 27.30 -58.32 -32.66
N GLU A 180 26.04 -57.98 -32.91
CA GLU A 180 25.14 -58.76 -33.77
C GLU A 180 25.66 -58.80 -35.23
N ALA A 181 26.14 -57.68 -35.77
CA ALA A 181 26.73 -57.61 -37.09
C ALA A 181 28.04 -58.42 -37.21
N GLU A 182 28.92 -58.35 -36.21
CA GLU A 182 30.13 -59.20 -36.12
C GLU A 182 29.77 -60.69 -36.01
N GLY A 183 28.72 -61.03 -35.25
CA GLY A 183 28.22 -62.40 -35.17
C GLY A 183 27.69 -62.90 -36.51
N LEU A 184 26.92 -62.07 -37.22
CA LEU A 184 26.40 -62.37 -38.55
C LEU A 184 27.51 -62.50 -39.60
N SER A 185 28.53 -61.65 -39.58
CA SER A 185 29.67 -61.78 -40.50
C SER A 185 30.47 -63.05 -40.23
N ALA A 186 30.73 -63.38 -38.95
CA ALA A 186 31.38 -64.63 -38.58
C ALA A 186 30.55 -65.87 -38.98
N MET A 187 29.22 -65.81 -38.86
CA MET A 187 28.32 -66.86 -39.37
C MET A 187 28.37 -66.94 -40.90
N ALA A 188 28.35 -65.80 -41.59
CA ALA A 188 28.46 -65.76 -43.05
C ALA A 188 29.80 -66.37 -43.53
N ASP A 189 30.91 -66.07 -42.85
CA ASP A 189 32.21 -66.66 -43.12
C ASP A 189 32.23 -68.17 -42.85
N ALA A 190 31.59 -68.63 -41.76
CA ALA A 190 31.45 -70.05 -41.46
C ALA A 190 30.61 -70.78 -42.52
N TYR A 191 29.48 -70.19 -42.94
CA TYR A 191 28.66 -70.71 -44.04
C TYR A 191 29.42 -70.70 -45.36
N GLY A 192 30.28 -69.70 -45.62
CA GLY A 192 31.17 -69.67 -46.79
C GLY A 192 32.14 -70.86 -46.79
N LYS A 193 32.78 -71.15 -45.66
CA LYS A 193 33.68 -72.31 -45.50
C LYS A 193 32.94 -73.64 -45.63
N LEU A 194 31.76 -73.77 -45.03
CA LEU A 194 30.89 -74.96 -45.14
C LEU A 194 30.40 -75.16 -46.58
N SER A 195 29.99 -74.09 -47.26
CA SER A 195 29.62 -74.10 -48.68
C SER A 195 30.76 -74.63 -49.54
N HIS A 196 32.00 -74.21 -49.26
CA HIS A 196 33.15 -74.74 -49.98
C HIS A 196 33.37 -76.24 -49.69
N ALA A 197 33.24 -76.68 -48.44
CA ALA A 197 33.40 -78.08 -48.03
C ALA A 197 32.33 -79.03 -48.62
N PHE A 198 31.10 -78.56 -48.80
CA PHE A 198 29.97 -79.35 -49.32
C PHE A 198 29.79 -79.27 -50.85
N GLY A 199 30.78 -78.74 -51.59
CA GLY A 199 30.77 -78.73 -53.06
C GLY A 199 29.99 -77.56 -53.69
N GLY A 200 29.80 -76.46 -52.95
CA GLY A 200 29.21 -75.21 -53.41
C GLY A 200 27.89 -74.85 -52.72
N PRO A 201 27.30 -73.68 -53.04
CA PRO A 201 26.12 -73.16 -52.36
C PRO A 201 24.91 -74.10 -52.37
N ALA A 202 24.76 -74.89 -53.44
CA ALA A 202 23.67 -75.86 -53.58
C ALA A 202 23.78 -77.02 -52.59
N GLY A 203 25.00 -77.52 -52.33
CA GLY A 203 25.24 -78.62 -51.39
C GLY A 203 25.00 -78.22 -49.94
N LEU A 204 25.42 -77.01 -49.56
CA LEU A 204 25.13 -76.45 -48.23
C LEU A 204 23.62 -76.25 -48.03
N LEU A 205 22.91 -75.73 -49.03
CA LEU A 205 21.46 -75.52 -48.96
C LEU A 205 20.74 -76.86 -48.79
N GLN A 206 21.15 -77.91 -49.51
CA GLN A 206 20.60 -79.25 -49.34
C GLN A 206 20.89 -79.82 -47.95
N PHE A 207 22.10 -79.64 -47.40
CA PHE A 207 22.44 -80.04 -46.04
C PHE A 207 21.61 -79.30 -44.99
N MET A 208 21.50 -77.98 -45.10
CA MET A 208 20.67 -77.17 -44.17
C MET A 208 19.19 -77.53 -44.27
N MET A 209 18.67 -77.86 -45.45
CA MET A 209 17.29 -78.33 -45.62
C MET A 209 17.04 -79.69 -44.94
N ILE A 210 18.03 -80.59 -44.98
CA ILE A 210 17.95 -81.87 -44.26
C ILE A 210 18.05 -81.62 -42.75
N GLU A 211 19.02 -80.85 -42.29
CA GLU A 211 19.27 -80.58 -40.86
C GLU A 211 18.12 -79.84 -40.18
N LYS A 212 17.59 -78.79 -40.82
CA LYS A 212 16.42 -78.04 -40.31
C LYS A 212 15.10 -78.78 -40.53
N GLY A 213 15.13 -79.97 -41.12
CA GLY A 213 13.95 -80.80 -41.35
C GLY A 213 12.93 -80.16 -42.28
N THR A 214 13.35 -79.24 -43.18
CA THR A 214 12.44 -78.54 -44.09
C THR A 214 11.72 -79.52 -45.02
N TYR A 215 12.37 -80.63 -45.40
CA TYR A 215 11.72 -81.71 -46.14
C TYR A 215 10.59 -82.38 -45.38
N VAL A 216 10.75 -82.60 -44.07
CA VAL A 216 9.70 -83.16 -43.21
C VAL A 216 8.56 -82.17 -43.05
N GLN A 217 8.87 -80.89 -42.88
CA GLN A 217 7.88 -79.82 -42.79
C GLN A 217 7.11 -79.63 -44.11
N LEU A 218 7.80 -79.63 -45.25
CA LEU A 218 7.20 -79.55 -46.58
C LEU A 218 6.36 -80.79 -46.88
N ALA A 219 6.84 -81.99 -46.53
CA ALA A 219 6.06 -83.21 -46.66
C ALA A 219 4.81 -83.19 -45.77
N LYS A 220 4.91 -82.68 -44.53
CA LYS A 220 3.77 -82.54 -43.61
C LYS A 220 2.76 -81.50 -44.10
N ALA A 221 3.22 -80.36 -44.60
CA ALA A 221 2.36 -79.32 -45.18
C ALA A 221 1.68 -79.82 -46.47
N ASN A 222 2.39 -80.54 -47.33
CA ASN A 222 1.82 -81.17 -48.52
C ASN A 222 0.82 -82.28 -48.14
N ALA A 223 1.13 -83.10 -47.14
CA ALA A 223 0.22 -84.12 -46.63
C ALA A 223 -1.05 -83.49 -46.04
N GLN A 224 -0.93 -82.39 -45.30
CA GLN A 224 -2.09 -81.62 -44.81
C GLN A 224 -2.91 -81.00 -45.95
N ALA A 225 -2.25 -80.45 -46.98
CA ALA A 225 -2.93 -79.93 -48.16
C ALA A 225 -3.66 -81.04 -48.95
N VAL A 226 -3.06 -82.22 -49.10
CA VAL A 226 -3.68 -83.40 -49.73
C VAL A 226 -4.79 -84.00 -48.86
N GLN A 227 -4.65 -83.98 -47.53
CA GLN A 227 -5.69 -84.39 -46.58
C GLN A 227 -6.89 -83.43 -46.59
N GLY A 228 -6.66 -82.13 -46.83
CA GLY A 228 -7.70 -81.12 -47.06
C GLY A 228 -8.40 -81.27 -48.42
N LEU A 229 -7.70 -81.80 -49.43
CA LEU A 229 -8.27 -82.20 -50.73
C LEU A 229 -8.82 -83.63 -50.65
N GLN A 230 -9.81 -83.86 -49.80
CA GLN A 230 -10.50 -85.15 -49.64
C GLN A 230 -11.10 -85.60 -51.01
N PRO A 231 -10.49 -86.52 -51.78
CA PRO A 231 -11.04 -86.91 -53.06
C PRO A 231 -12.12 -87.97 -52.82
N LYS A 232 -13.39 -87.63 -53.09
CA LYS A 232 -14.49 -88.60 -53.10
C LYS A 232 -14.30 -89.55 -54.29
N ILE A 233 -13.61 -90.67 -54.08
CA ILE A 233 -13.60 -91.79 -55.02
C ILE A 233 -14.97 -92.47 -54.89
N SER A 234 -15.87 -92.22 -55.85
CA SER A 234 -17.13 -92.97 -55.94
C SER A 234 -16.89 -94.24 -56.77
N VAL A 235 -16.96 -95.39 -56.11
CA VAL A 235 -17.04 -96.70 -56.76
C VAL A 235 -18.51 -96.93 -57.08
N TRP A 236 -18.90 -96.94 -58.36
CA TRP A 236 -20.28 -97.24 -58.77
C TRP A 236 -20.43 -98.73 -59.08
N ASN A 237 -21.19 -99.42 -58.23
CA ASN A 237 -21.70 -100.77 -58.41
C ASN A 237 -22.96 -100.69 -59.30
N THR A 238 -22.97 -101.35 -60.46
CA THR A 238 -24.17 -101.41 -61.33
C THR A 238 -24.57 -102.85 -61.62
N GLY A 239 -25.85 -103.15 -61.37
CA GLY A 239 -26.58 -104.32 -61.86
C GLY A 239 -27.98 -104.34 -61.26
N PRO A 240 -28.96 -105.08 -61.81
CA PRO A 240 -29.24 -105.48 -63.21
C PRO A 240 -30.58 -104.83 -63.71
N GLU A 241 -30.72 -104.43 -64.98
CA GLU A 241 -31.27 -105.16 -66.14
C GLU A 241 -32.79 -104.97 -66.39
N ALA A 242 -33.11 -104.89 -67.70
CA ALA A 242 -34.37 -105.11 -68.41
C ALA A 242 -34.82 -103.85 -69.18
N GLY A 243 -34.85 -103.79 -70.51
CA GLY A 243 -34.64 -104.79 -71.55
C GLY A 243 -35.37 -104.29 -72.81
N SER A 244 -34.70 -104.25 -73.96
CA SER A 244 -35.32 -104.35 -75.30
C SER A 244 -34.25 -104.25 -76.41
N GLY A 245 -33.75 -105.43 -76.80
CA GLY A 245 -33.58 -105.85 -78.20
C GLY A 245 -32.84 -104.94 -79.19
N SER A 246 -31.57 -105.29 -79.44
CA SER A 246 -31.04 -105.80 -80.73
C SER A 246 -29.57 -105.41 -80.87
N GLY A 247 -28.71 -106.42 -81.11
CA GLY A 247 -27.25 -106.35 -81.14
C GLY A 247 -26.67 -105.30 -82.11
N SER A 248 -25.40 -104.95 -82.05
CA SER A 248 -24.22 -105.70 -81.60
C SER A 248 -23.05 -104.73 -81.42
N ASP A 249 -22.23 -104.97 -80.39
CA ASP A 249 -20.81 -104.59 -80.25
C ASP A 249 -20.47 -103.08 -80.37
N GLY A 250 -19.91 -102.37 -79.40
CA GLY A 250 -19.24 -102.73 -78.15
C GLY A 250 -18.30 -101.58 -77.79
N GLY A 251 -18.57 -100.86 -76.68
CA GLY A 251 -17.61 -99.97 -76.00
C GLY A 251 -17.89 -98.45 -76.06
N PRO A 252 -18.56 -97.84 -75.06
CA PRO A 252 -19.03 -96.46 -75.14
C PRO A 252 -18.02 -95.39 -74.69
N SER A 253 -17.64 -94.59 -75.69
CA SER A 253 -17.47 -93.13 -75.77
C SER A 253 -17.42 -92.25 -74.48
N SER A 254 -16.30 -91.55 -74.38
CA SER A 254 -15.88 -90.48 -73.46
C SER A 254 -16.64 -89.13 -73.59
N THR A 255 -17.70 -89.07 -74.39
CA THR A 255 -18.37 -87.82 -74.75
C THR A 255 -19.52 -87.41 -73.82
N ALA A 256 -19.93 -88.29 -72.89
CA ALA A 256 -20.92 -87.98 -71.85
C ALA A 256 -20.33 -87.25 -70.63
N ALA A 257 -19.01 -87.30 -70.43
CA ALA A 257 -18.33 -86.74 -69.26
C ALA A 257 -18.17 -85.21 -69.32
N MET A 258 -17.95 -84.62 -70.51
CA MET A 258 -17.70 -83.18 -70.63
C MET A 258 -18.96 -82.31 -70.48
N ARG A 259 -20.15 -82.86 -70.73
CA ARG A 259 -21.41 -82.10 -70.58
C ARG A 259 -21.83 -81.92 -69.11
N ASN A 260 -21.24 -82.70 -68.19
CA ASN A 260 -21.54 -82.66 -66.74
C ASN A 260 -20.70 -81.61 -65.98
N ILE A 261 -19.52 -81.24 -66.50
CA ILE A 261 -18.64 -80.23 -65.87
C ILE A 261 -19.22 -78.81 -66.02
N TYR A 262 -19.98 -78.54 -67.09
CA TYR A 262 -20.57 -77.22 -67.34
C TYR A 262 -21.84 -76.93 -66.51
N GLN A 263 -22.38 -77.91 -65.76
CA GLN A 263 -23.54 -77.73 -64.87
C GLN A 263 -23.18 -77.71 -63.37
N MET A 264 -21.89 -77.71 -63.03
CA MET A 264 -21.39 -77.66 -61.65
C MET A 264 -20.93 -76.26 -61.17
N LEU A 265 -21.31 -75.18 -61.86
CA LEU A 265 -21.21 -73.82 -61.29
C LEU A 265 -22.58 -73.21 -61.00
N PRO A 266 -23.09 -73.36 -59.76
CA PRO A 266 -23.96 -72.38 -59.13
C PRO A 266 -23.15 -71.38 -58.26
N PRO A 267 -23.63 -70.14 -58.10
CA PRO A 267 -22.83 -68.95 -57.86
C PRO A 267 -22.39 -68.80 -56.39
N LEU A 268 -21.08 -68.89 -56.13
CA LEU A 268 -20.46 -68.46 -54.87
C LEU A 268 -20.18 -66.94 -54.87
N MET A 269 -21.16 -66.13 -55.24
CA MET A 269 -21.11 -64.66 -55.13
C MET A 269 -22.31 -64.06 -54.38
N THR A 270 -23.04 -64.87 -53.60
CA THR A 270 -24.13 -64.39 -52.73
C THR A 270 -24.02 -64.88 -51.28
N THR A 271 -23.32 -65.98 -51.01
CA THR A 271 -23.22 -66.55 -49.65
C THR A 271 -22.08 -66.01 -48.79
N ILE A 272 -21.12 -65.27 -49.38
CA ILE A 272 -20.06 -64.55 -48.62
C ILE A 272 -20.50 -63.13 -48.21
N ASN A 273 -21.52 -62.56 -48.87
CA ASN A 273 -22.04 -61.22 -48.58
C ASN A 273 -23.07 -61.22 -47.42
N GLU A 274 -23.95 -62.23 -47.33
CA GLU A 274 -25.00 -62.27 -46.29
C GLU A 274 -24.54 -62.76 -44.91
N GLN A 275 -23.40 -63.47 -44.80
CA GLN A 275 -22.97 -64.10 -43.54
C GLN A 275 -21.85 -63.39 -42.77
N THR A 276 -21.22 -62.35 -43.32
CA THR A 276 -20.07 -61.71 -42.63
C THR A 276 -20.29 -60.26 -42.25
N GLY A 277 -21.35 -59.57 -42.71
CA GLY A 277 -21.66 -58.20 -42.26
C GLY A 277 -20.50 -57.19 -42.39
N ILE A 278 -19.48 -57.53 -43.17
CA ILE A 278 -18.28 -56.73 -43.39
C ILE A 278 -18.40 -56.14 -44.78
N THR A 279 -18.76 -54.87 -44.84
CA THR A 279 -18.56 -54.03 -46.01
C THR A 279 -17.06 -53.84 -46.21
N LEU A 280 -16.53 -54.37 -47.32
CA LEU A 280 -15.11 -54.25 -47.64
C LEU A 280 -14.76 -52.78 -48.01
N PRO A 281 -13.55 -52.29 -47.66
CA PRO A 281 -13.18 -50.87 -47.77
C PRO A 281 -13.08 -50.33 -49.20
N GLU A 282 -13.38 -49.04 -49.37
CA GLU A 282 -13.55 -48.27 -50.63
C GLU A 282 -12.37 -48.23 -51.63
N TRP A 283 -11.29 -48.98 -51.46
CA TRP A 283 -10.13 -48.92 -52.37
C TRP A 283 -10.10 -50.00 -53.47
N GLN A 284 -11.14 -50.84 -53.59
CA GLN A 284 -11.30 -51.80 -54.70
C GLN A 284 -12.41 -51.46 -55.71
N PHE A 285 -13.18 -50.38 -55.52
CA PHE A 285 -14.09 -49.84 -56.54
C PHE A 285 -13.52 -48.55 -57.12
N GLY A 286 -12.58 -48.72 -58.05
CA GLY A 286 -12.35 -47.79 -59.15
C GLY A 286 -12.06 -46.33 -58.80
N ARG A 287 -10.77 -45.99 -58.83
CA ARG A 287 -10.31 -44.71 -59.40
C ARG A 287 -10.82 -44.60 -60.85
N LEU A 288 -12.08 -44.20 -61.05
CA LEU A 288 -12.59 -43.72 -62.34
C LEU A 288 -13.97 -43.07 -62.19
N ALA A 289 -14.14 -42.11 -61.28
CA ALA A 289 -15.36 -41.26 -61.24
C ALA A 289 -15.15 -39.89 -60.56
N GLY A 290 -14.08 -39.69 -59.78
CA GLY A 290 -13.88 -38.46 -58.99
C GLY A 290 -13.01 -37.36 -59.61
N GLN A 291 -12.51 -37.53 -60.84
CA GLN A 291 -11.55 -36.59 -61.46
C GLN A 291 -12.07 -35.85 -62.71
N MET A 292 -13.39 -35.91 -62.98
CA MET A 292 -14.05 -35.07 -64.00
C MET A 292 -15.14 -34.14 -63.47
N SER A 293 -15.50 -34.18 -62.18
CA SER A 293 -16.58 -33.32 -61.64
C SER A 293 -16.09 -32.12 -60.80
N GLN A 294 -14.78 -31.92 -60.65
CA GLN A 294 -14.19 -30.76 -59.96
C GLN A 294 -13.66 -29.68 -60.92
N LEU A 295 -13.89 -29.83 -62.23
CA LEU A 295 -13.56 -28.83 -63.25
C LEU A 295 -14.76 -27.97 -63.72
N GLU A 296 -15.95 -28.14 -63.15
CA GLU A 296 -17.18 -27.44 -63.63
C GLU A 296 -18.07 -26.83 -62.53
N ARG A 297 -17.58 -26.64 -61.29
CA ARG A 297 -18.38 -25.98 -60.25
C ARG A 297 -17.50 -25.26 -59.23
N GLY A 298 -17.23 -23.99 -59.50
CA GLY A 298 -16.42 -23.14 -58.62
C GLY A 298 -15.93 -21.84 -59.26
N ASP A 299 -16.26 -21.59 -60.53
CA ASP A 299 -16.21 -20.27 -61.14
C ASP A 299 -17.48 -19.51 -60.72
N GLY A 300 -17.35 -18.58 -59.77
CA GLY A 300 -18.47 -17.75 -59.31
C GLY A 300 -18.28 -17.10 -57.93
N ALA A 301 -18.02 -15.78 -57.95
CA ALA A 301 -18.29 -14.79 -56.89
C ALA A 301 -17.24 -14.56 -55.77
N ASP A 302 -16.21 -13.80 -56.12
CA ASP A 302 -16.01 -12.39 -55.71
C ASP A 302 -16.52 -11.92 -54.32
N LEU A 303 -15.63 -11.40 -53.45
CA LEU A 303 -15.68 -10.05 -52.83
C LEU A 303 -14.82 -9.90 -51.53
N LYS A 304 -13.76 -9.10 -51.66
CA LYS A 304 -13.28 -7.99 -50.80
C LYS A 304 -12.74 -8.18 -49.35
N SER A 305 -11.55 -7.58 -49.21
CA SER A 305 -11.05 -6.63 -48.19
C SER A 305 -10.23 -7.12 -46.99
N ASN A 306 -8.91 -6.86 -47.11
CA ASN A 306 -8.03 -6.09 -46.22
C ASN A 306 -8.17 -6.21 -44.67
N GLY A 307 -7.06 -6.57 -44.03
CA GLY A 307 -6.48 -5.73 -42.96
C GLY A 307 -6.23 -6.36 -41.58
N LYS A 308 -4.93 -6.43 -41.25
CA LYS A 308 -4.28 -6.24 -39.92
C LYS A 308 -4.02 -7.45 -39.00
N VAL A 309 -2.92 -7.29 -38.24
CA VAL A 309 -2.35 -8.09 -37.12
C VAL A 309 -1.52 -9.28 -37.63
N VAL A 310 -0.20 -9.37 -37.50
CA VAL A 310 0.78 -8.95 -36.47
C VAL A 310 2.04 -8.38 -37.14
#